data_AF-A0AAU5GK41-F1
#
_entry.id   AF-A0AAU5GK41-F1
#
_cell.length_a   1.000
_cell.length_b   1.000
_cell.length_c   1.000
_cell.angle_alpha   90.00
_cell.angle_beta   90.00
_cell.angle_gamma   90.00
#
_symmetry.space_group_name_H-M   'P 1'
#
loop_
_entity.id
_entity.type
_entity.pdbx_description
1 polymer ?
#
loop_
_entity_poly.entity_id
_entity_poly.type
_entity_poly.pdbx_seq_one_letter_code
_entity_poly.pdbx_strand_id
1 'polypeptide(L)'
;MSDRDDVTVGQLLLVEYQTVKDEQKTRIGFRDNLLYVTLTVLAAVIAASAQAKQPAMLLALPPVCVVLGWTYLVNDEKISAIGAYVRGELGPRLAQLAGAEKAFDWEVAHRADARRRSRKAIQCGIDLLAFCGVPFAGLLVYWVSGETSAGLVALSGVEALTVVGLGVQIVLYARPFRPSTPSTTSPPSG
;
A
#
# COMPACT_ATOMS: atom_id res chain seq x y z
N MET A 1 10.10 42.37 26.98
CA MET A 1 9.35 41.24 27.56
C MET A 1 8.93 40.40 26.38
N SER A 2 9.53 39.23 26.20
CA SER A 2 9.41 38.46 24.95
C SER A 2 8.01 37.87 24.87
N ASP A 3 7.24 38.29 23.88
CA ASP A 3 6.01 37.64 23.44
C ASP A 3 6.43 36.23 23.01
N ARG A 4 6.22 35.24 23.90
CA ARG A 4 6.17 33.86 23.46
C ARG A 4 4.79 33.76 22.85
N ASP A 5 4.71 33.84 21.53
CA ASP A 5 3.53 33.46 20.77
C ASP A 5 3.06 32.09 21.29
N ASP A 6 2.05 32.09 22.16
CA ASP A 6 1.49 30.87 22.71
C ASP A 6 0.82 30.13 21.56
N VAL A 7 1.53 29.13 21.02
CA VAL A 7 1.05 28.27 19.94
C VAL A 7 -0.30 27.70 20.37
N THR A 8 -1.36 28.12 19.69
CA THR A 8 -2.71 27.65 20.01
C THR A 8 -2.86 26.20 19.60
N VAL A 9 -3.69 25.44 20.32
CA VAL A 9 -4.00 24.04 19.99
C VAL A 9 -4.51 23.91 18.55
N GLY A 10 -5.28 24.91 18.07
CA GLY A 10 -5.73 24.95 16.67
C GLY A 10 -4.60 25.08 15.66
N GLN A 11 -3.60 25.95 15.92
CA GLN A 11 -2.42 26.07 15.07
C GLN A 11 -1.60 24.77 15.06
N LEU A 12 -1.44 24.13 16.22
CA LEU A 12 -0.74 22.84 16.31
C LEU A 12 -1.43 21.75 15.48
N LEU A 13 -2.76 21.64 15.57
CA LEU A 13 -3.55 20.67 14.80
C LEU A 13 -3.52 20.93 13.28
N LEU A 14 -3.47 22.20 12.87
CA LEU A 14 -3.33 22.56 11.46
C LEU A 14 -1.94 22.21 10.92
N VAL A 15 -0.88 22.43 11.71
CA VAL A 15 0.49 22.02 11.36
C VAL A 15 0.61 20.50 11.29
N GLU A 16 0.01 19.79 12.24
CA GLU A 16 -0.04 18.33 12.24
C GLU A 16 -0.79 17.80 11.00
N TYR A 17 -1.97 18.36 10.70
CA TYR A 17 -2.73 18.04 9.50
C TYR A 17 -1.87 18.23 8.23
N GLN A 18 -1.21 19.38 8.09
CA GLN A 18 -0.37 19.66 6.93
C GLN A 18 0.78 18.67 6.81
N THR A 19 1.48 18.40 7.91
CA THR A 19 2.60 17.45 7.95
C THR A 19 2.16 16.05 7.53
N VAL A 20 1.04 15.58 8.07
CA VAL A 20 0.47 14.26 7.76
C VAL A 20 -0.01 14.18 6.31
N LYS A 21 -0.55 15.28 5.74
CA LYS A 21 -0.93 15.35 4.32
C LYS A 21 0.29 15.37 3.39
N ASP A 22 1.36 16.04 3.76
CA ASP A 22 2.61 16.05 2.99
C ASP A 22 3.29 14.68 3.00
N GLU A 23 3.26 13.97 4.13
CA GLU A 23 3.66 12.56 4.20
C GLU A 23 2.78 11.69 3.30
N GLN A 24 1.45 11.85 3.35
CA GLN A 24 0.52 11.11 2.50
C GLN A 24 0.85 11.30 1.01
N LYS A 25 1.10 12.55 0.59
CA LYS A 25 1.46 12.88 -0.80
C LYS A 25 2.77 12.21 -1.21
N THR A 26 3.78 12.26 -0.35
CA THR A 26 5.09 11.63 -0.59
C THR A 26 4.95 10.12 -0.76
N ARG A 27 4.16 9.47 0.09
CA ARG A 27 3.92 8.02 0.04
C ARG A 27 3.13 7.61 -1.20
N ILE A 28 2.14 8.39 -1.61
CA ILE A 28 1.40 8.16 -2.86
C ILE A 28 2.37 8.19 -4.04
N GLY A 29 3.20 9.24 -4.13
CA GLY A 29 4.18 9.36 -5.21
C GLY A 29 5.18 8.19 -5.23
N PHE A 30 5.66 7.76 -4.07
CA PHE A 30 6.55 6.61 -3.97
C PHE A 30 5.88 5.31 -4.42
N ARG A 31 4.66 5.03 -3.94
CA ARG A 31 3.86 3.86 -4.32
C ARG A 31 3.61 3.83 -5.83
N ASP A 32 3.23 4.95 -6.43
CA ASP A 32 2.91 5.04 -7.85
C ASP A 32 4.17 4.84 -8.72
N ASN A 33 5.33 5.29 -8.25
CA ASN A 33 6.61 5.06 -8.91
C ASN A 33 7.10 3.61 -8.82
N LEU A 34 6.78 2.88 -7.74
CA LEU A 34 7.22 1.50 -7.56
C LEU A 34 6.71 0.56 -8.66
N LEU A 35 5.49 0.76 -9.17
CA LEU A 35 4.98 -0.05 -10.28
C LEU A 35 5.81 0.14 -11.55
N TYR A 36 6.14 1.40 -11.90
CA TYR A 36 6.98 1.67 -13.07
C TYR A 36 8.38 1.08 -12.93
N VAL A 37 8.99 1.23 -11.75
CA VAL A 37 10.30 0.62 -11.46
C VAL A 37 10.22 -0.90 -11.57
N THR A 38 9.17 -1.51 -11.02
CA THR A 38 8.95 -2.96 -11.11
C THR A 38 8.88 -3.41 -12.56
N LEU A 39 8.07 -2.75 -13.40
CA LEU A 39 7.96 -3.08 -14.82
C LEU A 39 9.31 -2.97 -15.54
N THR A 40 10.11 -1.93 -15.27
CA THR A 40 11.44 -1.77 -15.85
C THR A 40 12.37 -2.91 -15.44
N VAL A 41 12.42 -3.26 -14.16
CA VAL A 41 13.31 -4.32 -13.67
C VAL A 41 12.87 -5.69 -14.21
N LEU A 42 11.57 -5.97 -14.23
CA LEU A 42 11.03 -7.20 -14.82
C LEU A 42 11.42 -7.33 -16.29
N ALA A 43 11.22 -6.28 -17.09
CA ALA A 43 11.59 -6.26 -18.49
C ALA A 43 13.10 -6.50 -18.67
N ALA A 44 13.93 -5.86 -17.85
CA ALA A 44 15.39 -6.03 -17.90
C ALA A 44 15.83 -7.46 -17.58
N VAL A 45 15.30 -8.07 -16.51
CA VAL A 45 15.63 -9.44 -16.11
C VAL A 45 15.16 -10.44 -17.17
N ILE A 46 13.94 -10.28 -17.69
CA ILE A 46 13.39 -11.15 -18.75
C ILE A 46 14.25 -11.04 -20.02
N ALA A 47 14.57 -9.82 -20.45
CA ALA A 47 15.40 -9.59 -21.63
C ALA A 47 16.81 -10.14 -21.45
N ALA A 48 17.42 -9.99 -20.28
CA ALA A 48 18.74 -10.53 -19.97
C ALA A 48 18.75 -12.06 -19.99
N SER A 49 17.76 -12.69 -19.34
CA SER A 49 17.61 -14.16 -19.35
C SER A 49 17.42 -14.70 -20.76
N ALA A 50 16.58 -14.07 -21.57
CA ALA A 50 16.32 -14.46 -22.95
C ALA A 50 17.58 -14.32 -23.84
N GLN A 51 18.33 -13.23 -23.71
CA GLN A 51 19.57 -13.00 -24.47
C GLN A 51 20.67 -13.99 -24.07
N ALA A 52 20.82 -14.26 -22.79
CA ALA A 52 21.82 -15.20 -22.27
C ALA A 52 21.42 -16.67 -22.51
N LYS A 53 20.15 -16.94 -22.87
CA LYS A 53 19.56 -18.29 -22.91
C LYS A 53 19.78 -19.04 -21.59
N GLN A 54 19.68 -18.32 -20.47
CA GLN A 54 19.86 -18.85 -19.13
C GLN A 54 18.57 -18.63 -18.32
N PRO A 55 17.67 -19.63 -18.30
CA PRO A 55 16.42 -19.57 -17.53
C PRO A 55 16.65 -19.35 -16.02
N ALA A 56 17.80 -19.80 -15.49
CA ALA A 56 18.18 -19.58 -14.10
C ALA A 56 18.22 -18.08 -13.69
N MET A 57 18.46 -17.17 -14.64
CA MET A 57 18.42 -15.72 -14.36
C MET A 57 17.02 -15.23 -13.98
N LEU A 58 15.95 -15.96 -14.33
CA LEU A 58 14.57 -15.62 -13.94
C LEU A 58 14.32 -15.79 -12.44
N LEU A 59 15.19 -16.51 -11.72
CA LEU A 59 15.16 -16.58 -10.25
C LEU A 59 15.49 -15.23 -9.59
N ALA A 60 15.95 -14.23 -10.35
CA ALA A 60 16.03 -12.87 -9.84
C ALA A 60 14.65 -12.19 -9.73
N LEU A 61 13.62 -12.65 -10.45
CA LEU A 61 12.29 -12.03 -10.45
C LEU A 61 11.59 -12.14 -9.08
N PRO A 62 11.48 -13.32 -8.44
CA PRO A 62 10.78 -13.45 -7.16
C PRO A 62 11.32 -12.53 -6.04
N PRO A 63 12.63 -12.49 -5.71
CA PRO A 63 13.11 -11.64 -4.62
C PRO A 63 12.91 -10.15 -4.92
N VAL A 64 13.10 -9.71 -6.17
CA VAL A 64 12.86 -8.32 -6.58
C VAL A 64 11.37 -7.96 -6.40
N CYS A 65 10.47 -8.80 -6.92
CA CYS A 65 9.03 -8.59 -6.79
C CYS A 65 8.57 -8.57 -5.32
N VAL A 66 9.13 -9.42 -4.48
CA VAL A 66 8.80 -9.47 -3.06
C VAL A 66 9.23 -8.19 -2.34
N VAL A 67 10.45 -7.71 -2.56
CA VAL A 67 10.94 -6.47 -1.95
C VAL A 67 10.12 -5.27 -2.41
N LEU A 68 9.91 -5.12 -3.72
CA LEU A 68 9.17 -3.99 -4.27
C LEU A 68 7.69 -4.04 -3.89
N GLY A 69 7.06 -5.23 -3.97
CA GLY A 69 5.67 -5.43 -3.61
C GLY A 69 5.39 -5.24 -2.12
N TRP A 70 6.29 -5.69 -1.24
CA TRP A 70 6.18 -5.40 0.19
C TRP A 70 6.26 -3.90 0.48
N THR A 71 7.22 -3.22 -0.16
CA THR A 71 7.39 -1.78 0.00
C THR A 71 6.16 -1.02 -0.51
N TYR A 72 5.57 -1.46 -1.62
CA TYR A 72 4.30 -0.93 -2.14
C TYR A 72 3.17 -1.08 -1.12
N LEU A 73 3.02 -2.28 -0.55
CA LEU A 73 1.95 -2.62 0.40
C LEU A 73 2.02 -1.78 1.68
N VAL A 74 3.21 -1.66 2.27
CA VAL A 74 3.44 -0.84 3.46
C VAL A 74 3.09 0.62 3.20
N ASN A 75 3.38 1.15 2.02
CA ASN A 75 3.00 2.52 1.67
C ASN A 75 1.48 2.67 1.53
N ASP A 76 0.78 1.71 0.90
CA ASP A 76 -0.68 1.76 0.78
C ASP A 76 -1.40 1.69 2.14
N GLU A 77 -0.90 0.85 3.06
CA GLU A 77 -1.38 0.80 4.44
C GLU A 77 -1.20 2.15 5.14
N LYS A 78 -0.02 2.76 5.05
CA LYS A 78 0.26 4.06 5.68
C LYS A 78 -0.61 5.18 5.10
N ILE A 79 -0.84 5.20 3.79
CA ILE A 79 -1.76 6.14 3.15
C ILE A 79 -3.18 5.96 3.71
N SER A 80 -3.62 4.71 3.89
CA SER A 80 -4.93 4.39 4.45
C SER A 80 -5.05 4.78 5.92
N ALA A 81 -4.01 4.54 6.73
CA ALA A 81 -3.93 4.88 8.15
C ALA A 81 -3.94 6.40 8.37
N ILE A 82 -3.15 7.15 7.60
CA ILE A 82 -3.18 8.62 7.59
C ILE A 82 -4.59 9.13 7.32
N GLY A 83 -5.24 8.61 6.27
CA GLY A 83 -6.60 8.99 5.97
C GLY A 83 -7.59 8.66 7.10
N ALA A 84 -7.41 7.53 7.79
CA ALA A 84 -8.24 7.16 8.94
C ALA A 84 -8.02 8.11 10.13
N TYR A 85 -6.76 8.44 10.43
CA TYR A 85 -6.39 9.38 11.49
C TYR A 85 -6.97 10.78 11.26
N VAL A 86 -6.81 11.32 10.04
CA VAL A 86 -7.36 12.64 9.68
C VAL A 86 -8.87 12.70 9.89
N ARG A 87 -9.59 11.63 9.54
CA ARG A 87 -11.06 11.58 9.65
C ARG A 87 -11.56 11.25 11.06
N GLY A 88 -10.86 10.38 11.77
CA GLY A 88 -11.27 9.86 13.08
C GLY A 88 -10.86 10.76 14.23
N GLU A 89 -9.77 11.50 14.09
CA GLU A 89 -9.17 12.27 15.19
C GLU A 89 -9.00 13.75 14.85
N LEU A 90 -8.23 14.09 13.82
CA LEU A 90 -7.90 15.49 13.53
C LEU A 90 -9.12 16.34 13.14
N GLY A 91 -9.97 15.83 12.24
CA GLY A 91 -11.18 16.53 11.81
C GLY A 91 -12.14 16.85 12.95
N PRO A 92 -12.56 15.86 13.77
CA PRO A 92 -13.42 16.09 14.92
C PRO A 92 -12.83 17.05 15.96
N ARG A 93 -11.54 16.93 16.30
CA ARG A 93 -10.88 17.81 17.27
C ARG A 93 -10.83 19.26 16.78
N LEU A 94 -10.54 19.46 15.49
CA LEU A 94 -10.51 20.81 14.91
C LEU A 94 -11.91 21.41 14.79
N ALA A 95 -12.93 20.62 14.44
CA ALA A 95 -14.32 21.05 14.41
C ALA A 95 -14.80 21.51 15.79
N GLN A 96 -14.47 20.75 16.84
CA GLN A 96 -14.78 21.10 18.23
C GLN A 96 -14.13 22.42 18.66
N LEU A 97 -12.85 22.63 18.33
CA LEU A 97 -12.13 23.86 18.65
C LEU A 97 -12.64 25.07 17.85
N ALA A 98 -13.09 24.86 16.61
CA ALA A 98 -13.61 25.91 15.74
C ALA A 98 -15.11 26.22 15.97
N GLY A 99 -15.81 25.44 16.80
CA GLY A 99 -17.26 25.53 16.95
C GLY A 99 -18.02 25.22 15.65
N ALA A 100 -17.40 24.50 14.71
CA ALA A 100 -17.97 24.14 13.42
C ALA A 100 -18.58 22.73 13.49
N GLU A 101 -19.66 22.48 12.72
CA GLU A 101 -20.27 21.15 12.66
C GLU A 101 -19.30 20.11 12.07
N LYS A 102 -18.48 20.52 11.10
CA LYS A 102 -17.46 19.69 10.45
C LYS A 102 -16.24 20.52 10.06
N ALA A 103 -15.06 19.91 10.22
CA ALA A 103 -13.82 20.37 9.60
C ALA A 103 -13.47 19.45 8.43
N PHE A 104 -12.84 20.01 7.39
CA PHE A 104 -12.40 19.27 6.19
C PHE A 104 -13.52 18.60 5.38
N ASP A 105 -14.64 19.29 5.17
CA ASP A 105 -15.82 18.74 4.48
C ASP A 105 -15.51 18.23 3.06
N TRP A 106 -14.52 18.82 2.39
CA TRP A 106 -14.00 18.37 1.10
C TRP A 106 -13.45 16.92 1.13
N GLU A 107 -12.81 16.50 2.23
CA GLU A 107 -12.27 15.13 2.39
C GLU A 107 -13.40 14.08 2.55
N VAL A 108 -14.59 14.51 2.95
CA VAL A 108 -15.76 13.64 3.15
C VAL A 108 -16.66 13.62 1.91
N ALA A 109 -16.74 14.73 1.17
CA ALA A 109 -17.63 14.89 0.00
C ALA A 109 -17.43 13.83 -1.10
N HIS A 110 -16.20 13.31 -1.28
CA HIS A 110 -15.90 12.30 -2.31
C HIS A 110 -16.26 10.85 -1.93
N ARG A 111 -16.91 10.60 -0.78
CA ARG A 111 -17.20 9.23 -0.29
C ARG A 111 -18.34 8.49 -0.99
N ALA A 112 -19.22 9.17 -1.73
CA ALA A 112 -20.38 8.53 -2.34
C ALA A 112 -20.06 7.74 -3.63
N ASP A 113 -18.80 7.59 -3.99
CA ASP A 113 -18.43 6.89 -5.22
C ASP A 113 -18.56 5.36 -5.07
N ALA A 114 -19.69 4.83 -5.57
CA ALA A 114 -19.97 3.40 -5.64
C ALA A 114 -18.87 2.61 -6.37
N ARG A 115 -18.09 3.25 -7.27
CA ARG A 115 -16.98 2.62 -8.00
C ARG A 115 -15.69 2.52 -7.19
N ARG A 116 -15.66 2.99 -5.94
CA ARG A 116 -14.47 2.86 -5.08
C ARG A 116 -14.10 1.39 -4.83
N ARG A 117 -15.09 0.52 -4.67
CA ARG A 117 -14.85 -0.93 -4.49
C ARG A 117 -14.30 -1.59 -5.74
N SER A 118 -14.85 -1.26 -6.92
CA SER A 118 -14.37 -1.81 -8.18
C SER A 118 -12.95 -1.33 -8.51
N ARG A 119 -12.63 -0.04 -8.28
CA ARG A 119 -11.26 0.47 -8.43
C ARG A 119 -10.26 -0.25 -7.54
N LYS A 120 -10.60 -0.50 -6.27
CA LYS A 120 -9.75 -1.27 -5.36
C LYS A 120 -9.57 -2.73 -5.81
N ALA A 121 -10.62 -3.37 -6.33
CA ALA A 121 -10.53 -4.72 -6.84
C ALA A 121 -9.63 -4.81 -8.09
N ILE A 122 -9.78 -3.86 -9.02
CA ILE A 122 -8.93 -3.77 -10.22
C ILE A 122 -7.48 -3.52 -9.81
N GLN A 123 -7.24 -2.59 -8.88
CA GLN A 123 -5.89 -2.31 -8.37
C GLN A 123 -5.27 -3.56 -7.72
N CYS A 124 -6.01 -4.27 -6.86
CA CYS A 124 -5.55 -5.54 -6.30
C CYS A 124 -5.21 -6.58 -7.38
N GLY A 125 -6.00 -6.65 -8.46
CA GLY A 125 -5.71 -7.52 -9.60
C GLY A 125 -4.41 -7.15 -10.33
N ILE A 126 -4.19 -5.85 -10.55
CA ILE A 126 -2.95 -5.33 -11.16
C ILE A 126 -1.74 -5.61 -10.26
N ASP A 127 -1.87 -5.39 -8.95
CA ASP A 127 -0.81 -5.62 -7.97
C ASP A 127 -0.44 -7.11 -7.91
N LEU A 128 -1.44 -8.00 -7.89
CA LEU A 128 -1.21 -9.45 -7.95
C LEU A 128 -0.53 -9.87 -9.25
N LEU A 129 -0.93 -9.30 -10.38
CA LEU A 129 -0.31 -9.61 -11.66
C LEU A 129 1.16 -9.18 -11.68
N ALA A 130 1.45 -7.95 -11.25
CA ALA A 130 2.79 -7.37 -11.27
C ALA A 130 3.74 -8.02 -10.27
N PHE A 131 3.30 -8.24 -9.03
CA PHE A 131 4.15 -8.71 -7.94
C PHE A 131 4.11 -10.22 -7.70
N CYS A 132 3.10 -10.94 -8.22
CA CYS A 132 2.99 -12.38 -8.06
C CYS A 132 2.92 -13.13 -9.40
N GLY A 133 2.11 -12.66 -10.35
CA GLY A 133 1.90 -13.34 -11.63
C GLY A 133 3.19 -13.48 -12.45
N VAL A 134 3.93 -12.39 -12.64
CA VAL A 134 5.19 -12.40 -13.38
C VAL A 134 6.28 -13.26 -12.73
N PRO A 135 6.59 -13.14 -11.42
CA PRO A 135 7.60 -14.01 -10.81
C PRO A 135 7.19 -15.48 -10.79
N PHE A 136 5.89 -15.82 -10.65
CA PHE A 136 5.44 -17.21 -10.82
C PHE A 136 5.66 -17.73 -12.23
N ALA A 137 5.38 -16.92 -13.27
CA ALA A 137 5.68 -17.31 -14.64
C ALA A 137 7.18 -17.56 -14.84
N GLY A 138 8.04 -16.73 -14.24
CA GLY A 138 9.49 -16.92 -14.23
C GLY A 138 9.92 -18.25 -13.59
N LEU A 139 9.37 -18.57 -12.42
CA LEU A 139 9.60 -19.84 -11.72
C LEU A 139 9.15 -21.04 -12.56
N LEU A 140 7.98 -20.97 -13.20
CA LEU A 140 7.47 -22.02 -14.08
C LEU A 140 8.39 -22.26 -15.28
N VAL A 141 8.86 -21.20 -15.94
CA VAL A 141 9.81 -21.30 -17.05
C VAL A 141 11.11 -21.95 -16.59
N TYR A 142 11.61 -21.59 -15.41
CA TYR A 142 12.80 -22.21 -14.82
C TYR A 142 12.61 -23.70 -14.54
N TRP A 143 11.47 -24.13 -13.98
CA TRP A 143 11.22 -25.55 -13.70
C TRP A 143 11.06 -26.39 -14.96
N VAL A 144 10.45 -25.84 -16.02
CA VAL A 144 10.21 -26.55 -17.28
C VAL A 144 11.46 -26.62 -18.16
N SER A 145 12.44 -25.72 -17.98
CA SER A 145 13.66 -25.73 -18.81
C SER A 145 14.55 -26.95 -18.59
N GLY A 146 14.39 -27.68 -17.48
CA GLY A 146 15.19 -28.86 -17.15
C GLY A 146 16.65 -28.55 -16.76
N GLU A 147 17.07 -27.28 -16.80
CA GLU A 147 18.40 -26.81 -16.42
C GLU A 147 18.49 -26.57 -14.91
N THR A 148 18.14 -27.58 -14.12
CA THR A 148 17.95 -27.44 -12.68
C THR A 148 19.08 -28.08 -11.87
N SER A 149 19.74 -27.28 -11.02
CA SER A 149 20.61 -27.81 -9.95
C SER A 149 19.81 -27.93 -8.65
N ALA A 150 20.10 -28.93 -7.83
CA ALA A 150 19.33 -29.21 -6.61
C ALA A 150 19.23 -27.99 -5.66
N GLY A 151 20.31 -27.19 -5.56
CA GLY A 151 20.33 -25.97 -4.75
C GLY A 151 19.41 -24.87 -5.30
N LEU A 152 19.39 -24.66 -6.61
CA LEU A 152 18.52 -23.66 -7.24
C LEU A 152 17.05 -24.07 -7.21
N VAL A 153 16.75 -25.37 -7.28
CA VAL A 153 15.38 -25.87 -7.08
C VAL A 153 14.90 -25.59 -5.67
N ALA A 154 15.71 -25.88 -4.65
CA ALA A 154 15.36 -25.57 -3.25
C ALA A 154 15.14 -24.06 -3.06
N LEU A 155 16.02 -23.21 -3.60
CA LEU A 155 15.85 -21.75 -3.57
C LEU A 155 14.54 -21.31 -4.24
N SER A 156 14.26 -21.80 -5.45
CA SER A 156 13.04 -21.48 -6.19
C SER A 156 11.76 -21.90 -5.46
N GLY A 157 11.83 -22.96 -4.65
CA GLY A 157 10.73 -23.37 -3.77
C GLY A 157 10.48 -22.39 -2.62
N VAL A 158 11.55 -21.89 -1.99
CA VAL A 158 11.46 -20.84 -0.96
C VAL A 158 10.91 -19.54 -1.58
N GLU A 159 11.38 -19.18 -2.76
CA GLU A 159 10.88 -18.03 -3.53
C GLU A 159 9.40 -18.16 -3.88
N ALA A 160 8.93 -19.34 -4.29
CA ALA A 160 7.52 -19.57 -4.53
C ALA A 160 6.68 -19.30 -3.26
N LEU A 161 7.13 -19.79 -2.11
CA LEU A 161 6.45 -19.58 -0.83
C LEU A 161 6.41 -18.11 -0.42
N THR A 162 7.49 -17.36 -0.62
CA THR A 162 7.51 -15.92 -0.30
C THR A 162 6.60 -15.11 -1.22
N VAL A 163 6.55 -15.45 -2.51
CA VAL A 163 5.61 -14.84 -3.46
C VAL A 163 4.15 -15.16 -3.10
N VAL A 164 3.84 -16.40 -2.70
CA VAL A 164 2.50 -16.75 -2.18
C VAL A 164 2.18 -15.89 -0.94
N GLY A 165 3.12 -15.80 0.01
CA GLY A 165 2.95 -15.00 1.23
C GLY A 165 2.65 -13.54 0.92
N LEU A 166 3.37 -12.94 -0.03
CA LEU A 166 3.10 -11.59 -0.51
C LEU A 166 1.69 -11.47 -1.13
N GLY A 167 1.30 -12.40 -1.99
CA GLY A 167 -0.02 -12.40 -2.63
C GLY A 167 -1.16 -12.46 -1.61
N VAL A 168 -1.01 -13.27 -0.56
CA VAL A 168 -1.96 -13.31 0.56
C VAL A 168 -2.06 -11.95 1.24
N GLN A 169 -0.92 -11.30 1.53
CA GLN A 169 -0.90 -9.97 2.14
C GLN A 169 -1.59 -8.92 1.26
N ILE A 170 -1.30 -8.89 -0.05
CA ILE A 170 -1.97 -7.98 -1.01
C ILE A 170 -3.50 -8.13 -0.94
N VAL A 171 -4.00 -9.37 -0.96
CA VAL A 171 -5.45 -9.63 -0.88
C VAL A 171 -6.04 -9.22 0.47
N LEU A 172 -5.34 -9.47 1.58
CA LEU A 172 -5.81 -9.12 2.91
C LEU A 172 -5.94 -7.60 3.08
N TYR A 173 -4.95 -6.84 2.64
CA TYR A 173 -4.93 -5.38 2.73
C TYR A 173 -5.84 -4.68 1.70
N ALA A 174 -6.17 -5.36 0.60
CA ALA A 174 -7.18 -4.87 -0.34
C ALA A 174 -8.61 -4.89 0.24
N ARG A 175 -8.87 -5.71 1.27
CA ARG A 175 -10.20 -5.77 1.91
C ARG A 175 -10.53 -4.42 2.56
N PRO A 176 -11.71 -3.85 2.30
CA PRO A 176 -12.08 -2.56 2.88
C PRO A 176 -12.09 -2.66 4.41
N PHE A 177 -11.36 -1.74 5.07
CA PHE A 177 -11.45 -1.49 6.51
C PHE A 177 -12.93 -1.48 6.93
N ARG A 178 -13.31 -2.39 7.82
CA ARG A 178 -14.63 -2.35 8.47
C ARG A 178 -14.70 -1.04 9.27
N PRO A 179 -15.76 -0.23 9.11
CA PRO A 179 -15.94 0.91 9.99
C PRO A 179 -16.07 0.40 11.43
N SER A 180 -15.31 1.02 12.33
CA SER A 180 -15.47 0.83 13.77
C SER A 180 -16.93 1.13 14.12
N THR A 181 -17.65 0.13 14.64
CA THR A 181 -19.00 0.33 15.15
C THR A 181 -18.97 1.43 16.20
N PRO A 182 -19.78 2.49 16.09
CA PRO A 182 -19.83 3.51 17.13
C PRO A 182 -20.29 2.85 18.44
N SER A 183 -19.53 3.05 19.52
CA SER A 183 -19.90 2.63 20.86
C SER A 183 -21.23 3.28 21.21
N THR A 184 -22.26 2.45 21.35
CA THR A 184 -23.60 2.89 21.72
C THR A 184 -23.57 3.38 23.17
N THR A 185 -23.46 4.68 23.37
CA THR A 185 -23.68 5.31 24.67
C THR A 185 -25.16 5.12 25.01
N SER A 186 -25.43 4.33 26.05
CA SER A 186 -26.78 4.14 26.58
C SER A 186 -27.28 5.45 27.20
N PRO A 187 -28.57 5.82 27.03
CA PRO A 187 -29.12 7.01 27.67
C PRO A 187 -29.23 6.79 29.19
N PRO A 188 -29.15 7.86 30.01
CA PRO A 188 -29.31 7.74 31.44
C PRO A 188 -30.75 7.36 31.78
N SER A 189 -30.92 6.31 32.58
CA SER A 189 -32.18 5.99 33.26
C SER A 189 -32.54 7.13 34.20
N GLY A 190 -33.72 7.73 33.98
CA GLY A 190 -34.33 8.70 34.89
C GLY A 190 -34.83 8.08 36.18
#